data_AF-G3GRN6-F1
#
_entry.id   AF-G3GRN6-F1
#
_cell.length_a   1.000
_cell.length_b   1.000
_cell.length_c   1.000
_cell.angle_alpha   90.00
_cell.angle_beta   90.00
_cell.angle_gamma   90.00
#
_symmetry.space_group_name_H-M   'P 1'
#
loop_
_entity.id
_entity.type
_entity.pdbx_description
1 polymer ?
#
loop_
_entity_poly.entity_id
_entity_poly.type
_entity_poly.pdbx_seq_one_letter_code
_entity_poly.pdbx_strand_id
1 'polypeptide(L)'
;MSPFFSQSAWLCLTATAVLGGMLFYRSKSPGKLWNQVLCLAGLWGGACLLNLSLLWSLLLLSLSCFFLCVCSSDQEFLPVDQKAVLVTGADSGFGHALVKHLDKLGFTVFAGVLDAKGSGAEELRKTCSDRLSVLQMDVTKLEQIEDAHSKVMEKTQDKGLWALVNNAGIFHFPIDGELIPMTSYRKCMAVNFFGAVEVTKVFLPLLRKSKGRLVNVSSMGAKVPIQLVAAYCSTKAALTMFSSIIRQELCKWGVKVAIIQPGGFQTSRYLSPRAR
;
A
#
# COMPACT_ATOMS: atom_id res chain seq x y z
N MET A 1 -9.89 62.04 6.90
CA MET A 1 -10.38 60.71 7.29
C MET A 1 -9.85 59.70 6.29
N SER A 2 -8.70 59.09 6.58
CA SER A 2 -8.06 58.06 5.75
C SER A 2 -8.65 56.69 6.09
N PRO A 3 -8.96 55.82 5.10
CA PRO A 3 -9.47 54.49 5.36
C PRO A 3 -8.29 53.58 5.73
N PHE A 4 -7.91 53.56 7.01
CA PHE A 4 -6.94 52.61 7.53
C PHE A 4 -7.61 51.24 7.63
N PHE A 5 -7.49 50.42 6.59
CA PHE A 5 -7.61 48.98 6.76
C PHE A 5 -6.46 48.54 7.69
N SER A 6 -6.80 47.97 8.85
CA SER A 6 -5.81 47.50 9.82
C SER A 6 -4.94 46.40 9.21
N GLN A 7 -3.67 46.27 9.65
CA GLN A 7 -2.78 45.17 9.24
C GLN A 7 -3.43 43.79 9.44
N SER A 8 -4.29 43.63 10.44
CA SER A 8 -5.05 42.40 10.69
C SER A 8 -6.03 42.06 9.56
N ALA A 9 -6.69 43.05 8.96
CA ALA A 9 -7.61 42.82 7.85
C ALA A 9 -6.90 42.31 6.58
N TRP A 10 -5.70 42.84 6.30
CA TRP A 10 -4.85 42.37 5.20
C TRP A 10 -4.35 40.93 5.42
N LEU A 11 -4.01 40.58 6.66
CA LEU A 11 -3.64 39.20 7.02
C LEU A 11 -4.81 38.22 6.86
N CYS A 12 -6.03 38.65 7.19
CA CYS A 12 -7.22 37.83 6.99
C CYS A 12 -7.58 37.62 5.51
N LEU A 13 -7.45 38.66 4.68
CA LEU A 13 -7.66 38.56 3.24
C LEU A 13 -6.60 37.67 2.57
N THR A 14 -5.34 37.76 2.99
CA THR A 14 -4.27 36.92 2.44
C THR A 14 -4.41 35.47 2.87
N ALA A 15 -4.74 35.20 4.15
CA ALA A 15 -4.98 33.85 4.63
C ALA A 15 -6.17 33.17 3.96
N THR A 16 -7.29 33.87 3.77
CA THR A 16 -8.46 33.34 3.04
C THR A 16 -8.15 33.07 1.59
N ALA A 17 -7.41 33.95 0.91
CA ALA A 17 -6.99 33.74 -0.48
C ALA A 17 -6.05 32.52 -0.62
N VAL A 18 -5.07 32.37 0.27
CA VAL A 18 -4.13 31.24 0.26
C VAL A 18 -4.84 29.92 0.57
N LEU A 19 -5.67 29.87 1.61
CA LEU A 19 -6.44 28.67 1.95
C LEU A 19 -7.44 28.29 0.86
N GLY A 20 -8.15 29.28 0.29
CA GLY A 20 -9.04 29.10 -0.84
C GLY A 20 -8.31 28.55 -2.08
N GLY A 21 -7.14 29.11 -2.40
CA GLY A 21 -6.29 28.65 -3.51
C GLY A 21 -5.75 27.22 -3.30
N MET A 22 -5.33 26.88 -2.07
CA MET A 22 -4.86 25.53 -1.74
C MET A 22 -5.98 24.49 -1.87
N LEU A 23 -7.21 24.83 -1.49
CA LEU A 23 -8.38 23.97 -1.67
C LEU A 23 -8.73 23.81 -3.15
N PHE A 24 -8.71 24.90 -3.92
CA PHE A 24 -9.00 24.87 -5.35
C PHE A 24 -7.98 24.01 -6.12
N TYR A 25 -6.70 24.10 -5.78
CA TYR A 25 -5.64 23.28 -6.38
C TYR A 25 -5.77 21.78 -6.04
N ARG A 26 -6.26 21.45 -4.84
CA ARG A 26 -6.38 20.05 -4.38
C ARG A 26 -7.70 19.38 -4.76
N SER A 27 -8.70 20.13 -5.20
CA SER A 27 -10.03 19.58 -5.43
C SER A 27 -10.12 18.76 -6.71
N LYS A 28 -10.59 17.53 -6.59
CA LYS A 28 -11.06 16.70 -7.71
C LYS A 28 -12.58 16.54 -7.76
N SER A 29 -13.32 17.09 -6.78
CA SER A 29 -14.77 16.95 -6.67
C SER A 29 -15.43 18.28 -6.23
N PRO A 30 -16.31 18.88 -7.04
CA PRO A 30 -16.80 20.25 -6.84
C PRO A 30 -17.77 20.41 -5.65
N GLY A 31 -18.51 19.36 -5.26
CA GLY A 31 -19.58 19.48 -4.25
C GLY A 31 -19.07 19.66 -2.81
N LYS A 32 -18.00 18.94 -2.43
CA LYS A 32 -17.43 19.01 -1.08
C LYS A 32 -16.57 20.27 -0.86
N LEU A 33 -16.01 20.78 -1.96
CA LEU A 33 -15.24 22.00 -2.01
C LEU A 33 -16.07 23.21 -1.57
N TRP A 34 -17.33 23.29 -2.04
CA TRP A 34 -18.19 24.44 -1.77
C TRP A 34 -18.50 24.59 -0.28
N ASN A 35 -18.82 23.48 0.40
CA ASN A 35 -19.09 23.49 1.84
C ASN A 35 -17.86 23.86 2.68
N GLN A 36 -16.67 23.38 2.30
CA GLN A 36 -15.43 23.72 3.02
C GLN A 36 -15.01 25.17 2.80
N VAL A 37 -15.13 25.69 1.56
CA VAL A 37 -14.85 27.09 1.24
C VAL A 37 -15.84 28.04 1.92
N LEU A 38 -17.14 27.69 1.98
CA LEU A 38 -18.15 28.47 2.71
C LEU A 38 -17.88 28.54 4.22
N CYS A 39 -17.52 27.42 4.86
CA CYS A 39 -17.19 27.41 6.28
C CYS A 39 -15.97 28.27 6.61
N LEU A 40 -14.93 28.24 5.76
CA LEU A 40 -13.71 29.02 5.96
C LEU A 40 -13.93 30.51 5.69
N ALA A 41 -14.66 30.84 4.63
CA ALA A 41 -15.05 32.22 4.33
C ALA A 41 -15.89 32.82 5.48
N GLY A 42 -16.80 32.04 6.07
CA GLY A 42 -17.59 32.44 7.24
C GLY A 42 -16.74 32.68 8.51
N LEU A 43 -15.83 31.76 8.83
CA LEU A 43 -14.94 31.87 10.01
C LEU A 43 -14.02 33.10 9.93
N TRP A 44 -13.43 33.35 8.76
CA TRP A 44 -12.53 34.47 8.57
C TRP A 44 -13.26 35.81 8.36
N GLY A 45 -14.46 35.80 7.76
CA GLY A 45 -15.34 36.96 7.73
C GLY A 45 -15.75 37.44 9.13
N GLY A 46 -16.04 36.50 10.05
CA GLY A 46 -16.31 36.82 11.45
C GLY A 46 -15.09 37.36 12.22
N ALA A 47 -13.90 36.82 11.97
CA ALA A 47 -12.66 37.28 12.61
C ALA A 47 -12.27 38.73 12.21
N CYS A 48 -12.55 39.13 10.96
CA CYS A 48 -12.37 40.52 10.49
C CYS A 48 -13.31 41.51 11.20
N LEU A 49 -14.54 41.12 11.50
CA LEU A 49 -15.54 42.00 12.12
C LEU A 49 -15.28 42.25 13.62
N LEU A 50 -14.62 41.31 14.30
CA LEU A 50 -14.37 41.35 15.75
C LEU A 50 -13.04 42.01 16.14
N ASN A 51 -12.25 42.50 15.17
CA ASN A 51 -10.97 43.20 15.38
C ASN A 51 -10.02 42.46 16.34
N LEU A 52 -9.95 41.13 16.21
CA LEU A 52 -9.11 40.28 17.07
C LEU A 52 -7.63 40.63 16.93
N SER A 53 -6.91 40.59 18.06
CA SER A 53 -5.45 40.78 18.07
C SER A 53 -4.73 39.73 17.21
N LEU A 54 -3.55 40.07 16.69
CA LEU A 54 -2.71 39.25 15.81
C LEU A 54 -2.52 37.79 16.30
N LEU A 55 -2.40 37.59 17.62
CA LEU A 55 -2.21 36.26 18.23
C LEU A 55 -3.41 35.33 17.97
N TRP A 56 -4.63 35.84 18.13
CA TRP A 56 -5.86 35.07 17.93
C TRP A 56 -6.11 34.75 16.45
N SER A 57 -5.76 35.65 15.53
CA SER A 57 -5.82 35.37 14.09
C SER A 57 -4.87 34.25 13.66
N LEU A 58 -3.66 34.18 14.24
CA LEU A 58 -2.71 33.09 13.97
C LEU A 58 -3.21 31.76 14.54
N LEU A 59 -3.84 31.77 15.72
CA LEU A 59 -4.39 30.58 16.35
C LEU A 59 -5.57 30.01 15.53
N LEU A 60 -6.47 30.89 15.05
CA LEU A 60 -7.56 30.51 14.16
C LEU A 60 -7.06 29.98 12.81
N LEU A 61 -6.02 30.57 12.23
CA LEU A 61 -5.37 30.06 11.02
C LEU A 61 -4.79 28.66 11.25
N SER A 62 -4.07 28.46 12.34
CA SER A 62 -3.49 27.16 12.68
C SER A 62 -4.57 26.09 12.88
N LEU A 63 -5.64 26.40 13.62
CA LEU A 63 -6.78 25.50 13.83
C LEU A 63 -7.51 25.21 12.51
N SER A 64 -7.70 26.22 11.67
CA SER A 64 -8.29 26.09 10.34
C SER A 64 -7.44 25.20 9.42
N CYS A 65 -6.12 25.39 9.40
CA CYS A 65 -5.18 24.53 8.66
C CYS A 65 -5.21 23.09 9.19
N PHE A 66 -5.26 22.91 10.52
CA PHE A 66 -5.35 21.59 11.15
C PHE A 66 -6.66 20.89 10.78
N PHE A 67 -7.79 21.57 10.93
CA PHE A 67 -9.11 21.06 10.53
C PHE A 67 -9.15 20.74 9.04
N LEU A 68 -8.60 21.60 8.18
CA LEU A 68 -8.52 21.31 6.75
C LEU A 68 -7.65 20.08 6.48
N CYS A 69 -6.48 19.95 7.09
CA CYS A 69 -5.63 18.77 6.92
C CYS A 69 -6.31 17.48 7.39
N VAL A 70 -7.02 17.53 8.51
CA VAL A 70 -7.74 16.37 9.06
C VAL A 70 -8.97 16.02 8.24
N CYS A 71 -9.80 17.01 7.88
CA CYS A 71 -11.04 16.80 7.12
C CYS A 71 -10.82 16.57 5.61
N SER A 72 -9.68 17.01 5.05
CA SER A 72 -9.31 16.71 3.65
C SER A 72 -8.60 15.37 3.49
N SER A 73 -8.24 14.71 4.60
CA SER A 73 -7.68 13.36 4.59
C SER A 73 -8.75 12.26 4.39
N ASP A 74 -9.84 12.57 3.70
CA ASP A 74 -10.68 11.52 3.13
C ASP A 74 -9.90 10.89 1.98
N GLN A 75 -9.20 9.79 2.30
CA GLN A 75 -8.65 8.91 1.28
C GLN A 75 -9.82 8.30 0.53
N GLU A 76 -10.17 8.93 -0.60
CA GLU A 76 -11.11 8.35 -1.54
C GLU A 76 -10.51 7.02 -2.02
N PHE A 77 -11.09 5.91 -1.55
CA PHE A 77 -10.65 4.59 -1.93
C PHE A 77 -10.80 4.41 -3.44
N LEU A 78 -9.86 3.68 -4.03
CA LEU A 78 -9.92 3.40 -5.47
C LEU A 78 -11.17 2.58 -5.78
N PRO A 79 -11.83 2.83 -6.93
CA PRO A 79 -13.03 2.08 -7.30
C PRO A 79 -12.69 0.60 -7.36
N VAL A 80 -13.50 -0.26 -6.76
CA VAL A 80 -13.19 -1.69 -6.61
C VAL A 80 -13.67 -2.51 -7.81
N ASP A 81 -14.73 -2.05 -8.46
CA ASP A 81 -15.45 -2.82 -9.46
C ASP A 81 -14.54 -3.33 -10.59
N GLN A 82 -14.68 -4.64 -10.87
CA GLN A 82 -14.01 -5.35 -11.97
C GLN A 82 -12.49 -5.47 -11.86
N LYS A 83 -11.90 -5.23 -10.67
CA LYS A 83 -10.44 -5.33 -10.47
C LYS A 83 -10.05 -6.65 -9.82
N ALA A 84 -9.05 -7.27 -10.44
CA ALA A 84 -8.44 -8.50 -9.96
C ALA A 84 -7.11 -8.25 -9.24
N VAL A 85 -6.93 -8.89 -8.09
CA VAL A 85 -5.70 -8.79 -7.28
C VAL A 85 -5.15 -10.17 -6.98
N LEU A 86 -3.87 -10.41 -7.28
CA LEU A 86 -3.14 -11.59 -6.85
C LEU A 86 -2.25 -11.23 -5.66
N VAL A 87 -2.35 -11.99 -4.58
CA VAL A 87 -1.49 -11.86 -3.39
C VAL A 87 -0.75 -13.17 -3.16
N THR A 88 0.58 -13.14 -3.15
CA THR A 88 1.40 -14.33 -2.83
C THR A 88 1.63 -14.45 -1.33
N GLY A 89 1.83 -15.68 -0.83
CA GLY A 89 2.03 -15.94 0.60
C GLY A 89 0.79 -15.63 1.44
N ALA A 90 -0.38 -15.99 0.93
CA ALA A 90 -1.67 -15.74 1.56
C ALA A 90 -2.03 -16.78 2.65
N ASP A 91 -1.15 -17.75 2.94
CA ASP A 91 -1.39 -18.79 3.95
C ASP A 91 -1.61 -18.21 5.35
N SER A 92 -0.89 -17.13 5.68
CA SER A 92 -0.88 -16.54 7.03
C SER A 92 -0.49 -15.06 7.03
N GLY A 93 -0.60 -14.42 8.20
CA GLY A 93 -0.08 -13.07 8.45
C GLY A 93 -0.67 -12.00 7.53
N PHE A 94 0.18 -11.09 7.03
CA PHE A 94 -0.26 -9.96 6.21
C PHE A 94 -0.98 -10.38 4.93
N GLY A 95 -0.46 -11.38 4.22
CA GLY A 95 -1.07 -11.86 2.97
C GLY A 95 -2.49 -12.35 3.20
N HIS A 96 -2.67 -13.19 4.23
CA HIS A 96 -3.97 -13.72 4.64
C HIS A 96 -4.94 -12.61 5.04
N ALA A 97 -4.52 -11.68 5.90
CA ALA A 97 -5.36 -10.55 6.30
C ALA A 97 -5.73 -9.65 5.11
N LEU A 98 -4.78 -9.42 4.20
CA LEU A 98 -4.97 -8.61 3.01
C LEU A 98 -6.00 -9.22 2.06
N VAL A 99 -5.92 -10.53 1.77
CA VAL A 99 -6.90 -11.16 0.87
C VAL A 99 -8.31 -11.10 1.44
N LYS A 100 -8.50 -11.31 2.76
CA LYS A 100 -9.80 -11.16 3.42
C LYS A 100 -10.32 -9.73 3.34
N HIS A 101 -9.43 -8.74 3.49
CA HIS A 101 -9.81 -7.34 3.40
C HIS A 101 -10.21 -6.94 1.96
N LEU A 102 -9.43 -7.35 0.96
CA LEU A 102 -9.73 -7.09 -0.45
C LEU A 102 -11.03 -7.76 -0.89
N ASP A 103 -11.29 -8.99 -0.45
CA ASP A 103 -12.54 -9.70 -0.73
C ASP A 103 -13.76 -8.94 -0.17
N LYS A 104 -13.67 -8.47 1.08
CA LYS A 104 -14.70 -7.63 1.73
C LYS A 104 -14.95 -6.31 1.00
N LEU A 105 -13.91 -5.73 0.40
CA LEU A 105 -14.05 -4.52 -0.40
C LEU A 105 -14.72 -4.78 -1.75
N GLY A 106 -14.81 -6.05 -2.20
CA GLY A 106 -15.45 -6.44 -3.45
C GLY A 106 -14.51 -6.78 -4.61
N PHE A 107 -13.20 -6.90 -4.37
CA PHE A 107 -12.25 -7.28 -5.42
C PHE A 107 -12.44 -8.74 -5.84
N THR A 108 -12.04 -9.06 -7.08
CA THR A 108 -11.71 -10.44 -7.45
C THR A 108 -10.32 -10.75 -6.89
N VAL A 109 -10.20 -11.74 -6.02
CA VAL A 109 -8.95 -11.99 -5.28
C VAL A 109 -8.40 -13.37 -5.60
N PHE A 110 -7.14 -13.44 -6.00
CA PHE A 110 -6.38 -14.67 -6.11
C PHE A 110 -5.43 -14.76 -4.93
N ALA A 111 -5.64 -15.77 -4.09
CA ALA A 111 -4.80 -16.04 -2.92
C ALA A 111 -3.78 -17.12 -3.27
N GLY A 112 -2.55 -16.72 -3.59
CA GLY A 112 -1.43 -17.63 -3.80
C GLY A 112 -0.91 -18.15 -2.47
N VAL A 113 -1.10 -19.44 -2.22
CA VAL A 113 -0.76 -20.13 -0.97
C VAL A 113 0.29 -21.21 -1.23
N LEU A 114 1.17 -21.45 -0.25
CA LEU A 114 2.18 -22.50 -0.34
C LEU A 114 1.56 -23.90 -0.25
N ASP A 115 0.50 -24.07 0.53
CA ASP A 115 -0.26 -25.32 0.59
C ASP A 115 -1.77 -25.05 0.44
N ALA A 116 -2.31 -25.41 -0.72
CA ALA A 116 -3.73 -25.25 -1.01
C ALA A 116 -4.63 -26.12 -0.13
N LYS A 117 -4.11 -27.15 0.53
CA LYS A 117 -4.85 -27.99 1.49
C LYS A 117 -4.55 -27.59 2.95
N GLY A 118 -3.69 -26.58 3.15
CA GLY A 118 -3.34 -26.08 4.47
C GLY A 118 -4.50 -25.38 5.18
N SER A 119 -4.38 -25.25 6.50
CA SER A 119 -5.42 -24.64 7.34
C SER A 119 -5.73 -23.19 6.95
N GLY A 120 -4.72 -22.40 6.56
CA GLY A 120 -4.91 -21.03 6.10
C GLY A 120 -5.72 -20.95 4.80
N ALA A 121 -5.41 -21.82 3.83
CA ALA A 121 -6.17 -21.93 2.59
C ALA A 121 -7.63 -22.34 2.84
N GLU A 122 -7.85 -23.28 3.76
CA GLU A 122 -9.18 -23.73 4.14
C GLU A 122 -9.99 -22.65 4.85
N GLU A 123 -9.38 -21.86 5.74
CA GLU A 123 -10.02 -20.71 6.37
C GLU A 123 -10.45 -19.67 5.32
N LEU A 124 -9.59 -19.37 4.34
CA LEU A 124 -9.92 -18.44 3.26
C LEU A 124 -11.15 -18.91 2.47
N ARG A 125 -11.23 -20.21 2.12
CA ARG A 125 -12.41 -20.76 1.42
C ARG A 125 -13.68 -20.69 2.24
N LYS A 126 -13.58 -20.85 3.56
CA LYS A 126 -14.75 -20.79 4.47
C LYS A 126 -15.24 -19.38 4.76
N THR A 127 -14.33 -18.40 4.77
CA THR A 127 -14.62 -17.05 5.28
C THR A 127 -14.75 -15.97 4.22
N CYS A 128 -14.26 -16.21 3.00
CA CYS A 128 -14.32 -15.25 1.89
C CYS A 128 -15.42 -15.62 0.87
N SER A 129 -15.76 -14.66 0.02
CA SER A 129 -16.77 -14.82 -1.02
C SER A 129 -16.31 -15.70 -2.19
N ASP A 130 -17.23 -15.97 -3.10
CA ASP A 130 -16.99 -16.67 -4.38
C ASP A 130 -16.04 -15.93 -5.34
N ARG A 131 -15.78 -14.65 -5.09
CA ARG A 131 -14.78 -13.85 -5.82
C ARG A 131 -13.34 -14.18 -5.43
N LEU A 132 -13.14 -14.88 -4.32
CA LEU A 132 -11.82 -15.33 -3.90
C LEU A 132 -11.50 -16.72 -4.45
N SER A 133 -10.34 -16.85 -5.10
CA SER A 133 -9.81 -18.11 -5.61
C SER A 133 -8.49 -18.43 -4.94
N VAL A 134 -8.41 -19.57 -4.26
CA VAL A 134 -7.16 -20.07 -3.66
C VAL A 134 -6.34 -20.82 -4.72
N LEU A 135 -5.08 -20.44 -4.88
CA LEU A 135 -4.15 -21.02 -5.86
C LEU A 135 -2.94 -21.63 -5.15
N GLN A 136 -2.65 -22.90 -5.45
CA GLN A 136 -1.38 -23.53 -5.08
C GLN A 136 -0.23 -22.80 -5.80
N MET A 137 0.66 -22.16 -5.06
CA MET A 137 1.70 -21.30 -5.63
C MET A 137 2.93 -21.18 -4.71
N ASP A 138 3.85 -22.14 -4.82
CA ASP A 138 5.22 -21.99 -4.33
C ASP A 138 6.00 -21.07 -5.29
N VAL A 139 6.37 -19.87 -4.81
CA VAL A 139 7.08 -18.87 -5.60
C VAL A 139 8.49 -19.27 -6.02
N THR A 140 9.00 -20.42 -5.56
CA THR A 140 10.29 -20.98 -6.01
C THR A 140 10.15 -22.02 -7.11
N LYS A 141 8.90 -22.37 -7.51
CA LYS A 141 8.61 -23.36 -8.54
C LYS A 141 7.92 -22.71 -9.73
N LEU A 142 8.65 -22.56 -10.83
CA LEU A 142 8.16 -21.90 -12.05
C LEU A 142 6.86 -22.52 -12.55
N GLU A 143 6.77 -23.86 -12.59
CA GLU A 143 5.57 -24.59 -13.00
C GLU A 143 4.31 -24.16 -12.22
N GLN A 144 4.42 -23.99 -10.90
CA GLN A 144 3.28 -23.55 -10.08
C GLN A 144 2.93 -22.06 -10.32
N ILE A 145 3.92 -21.23 -10.66
CA ILE A 145 3.70 -19.83 -11.02
C ILE A 145 2.97 -19.75 -12.37
N GLU A 146 3.35 -20.58 -13.34
CA GLU A 146 2.74 -20.66 -14.67
C GLU A 146 1.31 -21.24 -14.62
N ASP A 147 1.07 -22.25 -13.78
CA ASP A 147 -0.27 -22.78 -13.51
C ASP A 147 -1.18 -21.71 -12.89
N ALA A 148 -0.67 -20.97 -11.90
CA ALA A 148 -1.40 -19.86 -11.30
C ALA A 148 -1.66 -18.75 -12.32
N HIS A 149 -0.68 -18.43 -13.17
CA HIS A 149 -0.82 -17.44 -14.24
C HIS A 149 -1.93 -17.83 -15.21
N SER A 150 -1.98 -19.09 -15.64
CA SER A 150 -3.01 -19.59 -16.56
C SER A 150 -4.42 -19.44 -15.98
N LYS A 151 -4.61 -19.79 -14.70
CA LYS A 151 -5.90 -19.63 -13.99
C LYS A 151 -6.31 -18.16 -13.83
N VAL A 152 -5.36 -17.28 -13.52
CA VAL A 152 -5.61 -15.84 -13.41
C VAL A 152 -5.95 -15.25 -14.78
N MET A 153 -5.21 -15.63 -15.82
CA MET A 153 -5.46 -15.18 -17.20
C MET A 153 -6.84 -15.60 -17.68
N GLU A 154 -7.24 -16.85 -17.45
CA GLU A 154 -8.58 -17.36 -17.80
C GLU A 154 -9.69 -16.54 -17.13
N LYS A 155 -9.56 -16.27 -15.82
CA LYS A 155 -10.59 -15.57 -15.04
C LYS A 155 -10.63 -14.06 -15.32
N THR A 156 -9.51 -13.45 -15.70
CA THR A 156 -9.41 -12.00 -15.95
C THR A 156 -9.57 -11.61 -17.41
N GLN A 157 -9.36 -12.54 -18.35
CA GLN A 157 -9.53 -12.37 -19.79
C GLN A 157 -8.85 -11.08 -20.28
N ASP A 158 -9.58 -10.24 -21.02
CA ASP A 158 -9.05 -9.02 -21.60
C ASP A 158 -8.82 -7.87 -20.62
N LYS A 159 -9.35 -7.97 -19.40
CA LYS A 159 -9.14 -6.95 -18.36
C LYS A 159 -7.73 -7.00 -17.78
N GLY A 160 -7.10 -8.18 -17.82
CA GLY A 160 -5.80 -8.43 -17.19
C GLY A 160 -5.85 -8.37 -15.65
N LEU A 161 -4.67 -8.38 -15.04
CA LEU A 161 -4.51 -8.37 -13.59
C LEU A 161 -4.31 -6.94 -13.11
N TRP A 162 -5.19 -6.42 -12.24
CA TRP A 162 -5.08 -5.01 -11.79
C TRP A 162 -3.99 -4.80 -10.76
N ALA A 163 -3.75 -5.76 -9.87
CA ALA A 163 -2.67 -5.69 -8.91
C ALA A 163 -2.00 -7.04 -8.66
N LEU A 164 -0.68 -7.02 -8.53
CA LEU A 164 0.13 -8.12 -8.00
C LEU A 164 0.77 -7.65 -6.70
N VAL A 165 0.58 -8.42 -5.62
CA VAL A 165 1.21 -8.18 -4.33
C VAL A 165 2.17 -9.34 -4.03
N ASN A 166 3.47 -9.08 -4.20
CA ASN A 166 4.51 -10.00 -3.74
C ASN A 166 4.68 -9.85 -2.23
N ASN A 167 3.96 -10.69 -1.50
CA ASN A 167 4.00 -10.76 -0.04
C ASN A 167 4.70 -12.03 0.47
N ALA A 168 4.76 -13.09 -0.35
CA ALA A 168 5.49 -14.31 0.01
C ALA A 168 6.91 -13.98 0.48
N GLY A 169 7.28 -14.57 1.60
CA GLY A 169 8.58 -14.35 2.21
C GLY A 169 8.76 -15.25 3.41
N ILE A 170 10.00 -15.60 3.70
CA ILE A 170 10.43 -16.36 4.87
C ILE A 170 11.47 -15.56 5.65
N PHE A 171 11.52 -15.83 6.94
CA PHE A 171 12.50 -15.32 7.87
C PHE A 171 12.90 -16.48 8.78
N HIS A 172 14.21 -16.73 8.87
CA HIS A 172 14.79 -17.79 9.69
C HIS A 172 15.15 -17.25 11.09
N PHE A 173 15.65 -18.13 11.96
CA PHE A 173 15.98 -17.77 13.34
C PHE A 173 16.98 -16.61 13.44
N PRO A 174 16.81 -15.74 14.45
CA PRO A 174 17.74 -14.65 14.69
C PRO A 174 19.08 -15.22 15.19
N ILE A 175 20.12 -15.13 14.37
CA ILE A 175 21.48 -15.56 14.69
C ILE A 175 22.49 -14.68 13.94
N ASP A 176 23.69 -14.54 14.50
CA ASP A 176 24.77 -13.77 13.87
C ASP A 176 25.03 -14.21 12.44
N GLY A 177 25.28 -13.22 11.58
CA GLY A 177 25.35 -13.41 10.13
C GLY A 177 26.41 -14.44 9.69
N GLU A 178 27.50 -14.57 10.45
CA GLU A 178 28.57 -15.54 10.23
C GLU A 178 28.15 -16.99 10.52
N LEU A 179 27.20 -17.18 11.44
CA LEU A 179 26.70 -18.49 11.86
C LEU A 179 25.53 -18.97 11.00
N ILE A 180 24.93 -18.10 10.18
CA ILE A 180 23.83 -18.49 9.28
C ILE A 180 24.40 -19.41 8.19
N PRO A 181 23.91 -20.66 8.05
CA PRO A 181 24.35 -21.54 6.99
C PRO A 181 24.01 -20.96 5.60
N MET A 182 24.88 -21.20 4.62
CA MET A 182 24.62 -20.75 3.25
C MET A 182 23.34 -21.32 2.63
N THR A 183 22.86 -22.47 3.11
CA THR A 183 21.55 -23.02 2.73
C THR A 183 20.40 -22.10 3.14
N SER A 184 20.45 -21.49 4.33
CA SER A 184 19.47 -20.50 4.79
C SER A 184 19.54 -19.19 4.00
N TYR A 185 20.74 -18.70 3.68
CA TYR A 185 20.91 -17.55 2.78
C TYR A 185 20.26 -17.80 1.42
N ARG A 186 20.60 -18.94 0.78
CA ARG A 186 20.04 -19.33 -0.52
C ARG A 186 18.53 -19.48 -0.47
N LYS A 187 17.99 -20.13 0.56
CA LYS A 187 16.54 -20.32 0.72
C LYS A 187 15.81 -18.99 0.93
N CYS A 188 16.33 -18.09 1.77
CA CYS A 188 15.78 -16.74 1.93
C CYS A 188 15.79 -15.99 0.60
N MET A 189 16.90 -16.04 -0.14
CA MET A 189 17.02 -15.34 -1.43
C MET A 189 16.07 -15.92 -2.48
N ALA A 190 15.95 -17.25 -2.55
CA ALA A 190 15.04 -17.96 -3.44
C ALA A 190 13.59 -17.51 -3.25
N VAL A 191 13.11 -17.43 -2.00
CA VAL A 191 11.72 -17.04 -1.74
C VAL A 191 11.51 -15.52 -1.80
N ASN A 192 12.32 -14.76 -1.05
CA ASN A 192 12.03 -13.34 -0.78
C ASN A 192 12.40 -12.41 -1.93
N PHE A 193 13.32 -12.83 -2.80
CA PHE A 193 13.82 -12.04 -3.90
C PHE A 193 13.56 -12.72 -5.24
N PHE A 194 14.19 -13.85 -5.52
CA PHE A 194 14.07 -14.52 -6.82
C PHE A 194 12.63 -14.89 -7.12
N GLY A 195 11.89 -15.46 -6.16
CA GLY A 195 10.48 -15.77 -6.34
C GLY A 195 9.62 -14.53 -6.63
N ALA A 196 9.85 -13.42 -5.94
CA ALA A 196 9.15 -12.16 -6.24
C ALA A 196 9.48 -11.64 -7.65
N VAL A 197 10.72 -11.79 -8.11
CA VAL A 197 11.14 -11.42 -9.48
C VAL A 197 10.50 -12.35 -10.53
N GLU A 198 10.52 -13.66 -10.31
CA GLU A 198 9.93 -14.69 -11.17
C GLU A 198 8.42 -14.43 -11.36
N VAL A 199 7.68 -14.29 -10.25
CA VAL A 199 6.25 -13.96 -10.27
C VAL A 199 6.00 -12.63 -10.97
N THR A 200 6.82 -11.61 -10.70
CA THR A 200 6.69 -10.32 -11.38
C THR A 200 6.81 -10.49 -12.89
N LYS A 201 7.82 -11.22 -13.37
CA LYS A 201 8.06 -11.43 -14.81
C LYS A 201 6.89 -12.15 -15.47
N VAL A 202 6.42 -13.25 -14.89
CA VAL A 202 5.33 -14.07 -15.44
C VAL A 202 4.03 -13.26 -15.53
N PHE A 203 3.68 -12.50 -14.49
CA PHE A 203 2.42 -11.74 -14.45
C PHE A 203 2.49 -10.36 -15.10
N LEU A 204 3.68 -9.91 -15.52
CA LEU A 204 3.88 -8.57 -16.06
C LEU A 204 3.01 -8.25 -17.29
N PRO A 205 2.80 -9.18 -18.25
CA PRO A 205 1.92 -8.93 -19.39
C PRO A 205 0.48 -8.59 -18.95
N LEU A 206 -0.05 -9.29 -17.94
CA LEU A 206 -1.39 -9.03 -17.40
C LEU A 206 -1.48 -7.67 -16.69
N LEU A 207 -0.43 -7.28 -15.95
CA LEU A 207 -0.35 -5.95 -15.33
C LEU A 207 -0.29 -4.83 -16.36
N ARG A 208 0.43 -5.02 -17.46
CA ARG A 208 0.51 -4.03 -18.56
C ARG A 208 -0.85 -3.84 -19.23
N LYS A 209 -1.59 -4.93 -19.45
CA LYS A 209 -2.93 -4.89 -20.06
C LYS A 209 -3.91 -4.04 -19.24
N SER A 210 -3.88 -4.18 -17.92
CA SER A 210 -4.75 -3.44 -17.00
C SER A 210 -4.24 -2.03 -16.64
N LYS A 211 -3.01 -1.66 -17.04
CA LYS A 211 -2.26 -0.51 -16.50
C LYS A 211 -2.28 -0.50 -14.97
N GLY A 212 -2.07 -1.69 -14.42
CA GLY A 212 -2.28 -2.02 -13.02
C GLY A 212 -1.14 -1.58 -12.12
N ARG A 213 -0.86 -2.41 -11.11
CA ARG A 213 0.21 -2.14 -10.14
C ARG A 213 0.92 -3.38 -9.64
N LEU A 214 2.20 -3.20 -9.35
CA LEU A 214 3.02 -4.12 -8.60
C LEU A 214 3.24 -3.57 -7.19
N VAL A 215 3.03 -4.39 -6.17
CA VAL A 215 3.29 -4.05 -4.78
C VAL A 215 4.23 -5.09 -4.20
N ASN A 216 5.42 -4.67 -3.78
CA ASN A 216 6.39 -5.56 -3.15
C ASN A 216 6.42 -5.29 -1.65
N VAL A 217 6.16 -6.32 -0.85
CA VAL A 217 6.25 -6.24 0.62
C VAL A 217 7.70 -6.49 1.02
N SER A 218 8.40 -5.40 1.30
CA SER A 218 9.78 -5.37 1.77
C SER A 218 9.81 -5.40 3.31
N SER A 219 10.71 -4.64 3.93
CA SER A 219 10.83 -4.46 5.38
C SER A 219 11.60 -3.17 5.68
N MET A 220 11.45 -2.63 6.89
CA MET A 220 12.37 -1.62 7.42
C MET A 220 13.83 -2.11 7.40
N GLY A 221 14.04 -3.42 7.61
CA GLY A 221 15.35 -4.07 7.55
C GLY A 221 16.05 -4.00 6.18
N ALA A 222 15.38 -3.50 5.14
CA ALA A 222 15.98 -3.22 3.84
C ALA A 222 16.83 -1.94 3.82
N LYS A 223 16.61 -1.02 4.77
CA LYS A 223 17.29 0.29 4.83
C LYS A 223 18.07 0.46 6.13
N VAL A 224 17.56 -0.09 7.22
CA VAL A 224 18.20 -0.04 8.54
C VAL A 224 18.82 -1.41 8.79
N PRO A 225 20.14 -1.50 9.02
CA PRO A 225 20.77 -2.75 9.44
C PRO A 225 20.20 -3.21 10.78
N ILE A 226 19.73 -4.44 10.84
CA ILE A 226 19.23 -5.07 12.06
C ILE A 226 20.11 -6.28 12.34
N GLN A 227 20.65 -6.36 13.55
CA GLN A 227 21.50 -7.48 13.98
C GLN A 227 20.70 -8.80 13.97
N LEU A 228 21.42 -9.92 13.88
CA LEU A 228 20.88 -11.29 13.91
C LEU A 228 20.00 -11.70 12.72
N VAL A 229 19.81 -10.84 11.71
CA VAL A 229 18.86 -11.11 10.60
C VAL A 229 19.48 -10.84 9.22
N ALA A 230 20.80 -11.04 9.11
CA ALA A 230 21.60 -10.70 7.93
C ALA A 230 21.04 -11.29 6.63
N ALA A 231 20.72 -12.59 6.61
CA ALA A 231 20.14 -13.23 5.43
C ALA A 231 18.82 -12.59 5.00
N TYR A 232 17.92 -12.33 5.95
CA TYR A 232 16.63 -11.72 5.64
C TYR A 232 16.77 -10.27 5.16
N CYS A 233 17.49 -9.43 5.91
CA CYS A 233 17.69 -8.01 5.56
C CYS A 233 18.32 -7.85 4.18
N SER A 234 19.32 -8.67 3.83
CA SER A 234 19.94 -8.67 2.50
C SER A 234 18.91 -8.93 1.38
N THR A 235 17.99 -9.88 1.57
CA THR A 235 16.93 -10.13 0.56
C THR A 235 15.95 -8.98 0.43
N LYS A 236 15.60 -8.32 1.54
CA LYS A 236 14.66 -7.18 1.53
C LYS A 236 15.32 -5.92 0.96
N ALA A 237 16.62 -5.73 1.17
CA ALA A 237 17.41 -4.70 0.50
C ALA A 237 17.43 -4.94 -1.02
N ALA A 238 17.73 -6.18 -1.46
CA ALA A 238 17.70 -6.55 -2.89
C ALA A 238 16.32 -6.30 -3.52
N LEU A 239 15.23 -6.74 -2.87
CA LEU A 239 13.87 -6.51 -3.34
C LEU A 239 13.52 -5.01 -3.42
N THR A 240 14.00 -4.20 -2.48
CA THR A 240 13.77 -2.75 -2.46
C THR A 240 14.47 -2.06 -3.63
N MET A 241 15.72 -2.44 -3.91
CA MET A 241 16.47 -1.93 -5.05
C MET A 241 15.81 -2.32 -6.37
N PHE A 242 15.50 -3.61 -6.55
CA PHE A 242 14.78 -4.12 -7.72
C PHE A 242 13.46 -3.36 -7.95
N SER A 243 12.68 -3.15 -6.89
CA SER A 243 11.41 -2.44 -6.97
C SER A 243 11.57 -0.97 -7.41
N SER A 244 12.68 -0.33 -7.03
CA SER A 244 12.99 1.06 -7.41
C SER A 244 13.42 1.18 -8.87
N ILE A 245 14.13 0.17 -9.39
CA ILE A 245 14.53 0.08 -10.79
C ILE A 245 13.32 -0.23 -11.67
N ILE A 246 12.58 -1.31 -11.36
CA ILE A 246 11.45 -1.76 -12.17
C ILE A 246 10.32 -0.72 -12.21
N ARG A 247 10.18 0.13 -11.17
CA ARG A 247 9.27 1.29 -11.19
C ARG A 247 9.54 2.21 -12.38
N GLN A 248 10.80 2.52 -12.64
CA GLN A 248 11.20 3.42 -13.72
C GLN A 248 10.95 2.75 -15.08
N GLU A 249 11.34 1.49 -15.21
CA GLU A 249 11.15 0.70 -16.43
C GLU A 249 9.67 0.50 -16.80
N LEU A 250 8.81 0.37 -15.78
CA LEU A 250 7.37 0.14 -15.94
C LEU A 250 6.54 1.41 -16.10
N CYS A 251 7.13 2.59 -15.84
CA CYS A 251 6.45 3.87 -15.97
C CYS A 251 5.90 4.09 -17.38
N LYS A 252 6.68 3.75 -18.43
CA LYS A 252 6.26 3.87 -19.83
C LYS A 252 5.07 2.97 -20.20
N TRP A 253 4.83 1.92 -19.40
CA TRP A 253 3.71 0.99 -19.58
C TRP A 253 2.48 1.36 -18.73
N GLY A 254 2.54 2.46 -17.97
CA GLY A 254 1.47 2.87 -17.08
C GLY A 254 1.28 1.98 -15.85
N VAL A 255 2.20 1.03 -15.58
CA VAL A 255 2.13 0.15 -14.42
C VAL A 255 2.81 0.83 -13.23
N LYS A 256 2.07 0.99 -12.14
CA LYS A 256 2.58 1.63 -10.91
C LYS A 256 3.29 0.62 -10.03
N VAL A 257 4.39 1.00 -9.39
CA VAL A 257 5.12 0.10 -8.48
C VAL A 257 5.22 0.71 -7.09
N ALA A 258 4.75 0.02 -6.06
CA ALA A 258 4.82 0.42 -4.67
C ALA A 258 5.67 -0.54 -3.84
N ILE A 259 6.33 0.00 -2.81
CA ILE A 259 7.11 -0.78 -1.84
C ILE A 259 6.48 -0.53 -0.48
N ILE A 260 6.10 -1.59 0.22
CA ILE A 260 5.64 -1.51 1.61
C ILE A 260 6.77 -1.99 2.51
N GLN A 261 7.11 -1.25 3.56
CA GLN A 261 8.22 -1.58 4.46
C GLN A 261 7.70 -1.72 5.90
N PRO A 262 7.12 -2.87 6.28
CA PRO A 262 6.67 -3.10 7.65
C PRO A 262 7.83 -3.06 8.65
N GLY A 263 7.54 -2.57 9.85
CA GLY A 263 8.35 -2.72 11.05
C GLY A 263 8.09 -4.05 11.77
N GLY A 264 8.25 -4.08 13.10
CA GLY A 264 7.93 -5.26 13.91
C GLY A 264 6.42 -5.43 14.08
N PHE A 265 5.88 -6.52 13.51
CA PHE A 265 4.47 -6.90 13.66
C PHE A 265 4.37 -8.37 14.06
N GLN A 266 3.42 -8.67 14.94
CA GLN A 266 3.10 -10.04 15.28
C GLN A 266 2.41 -10.71 14.07
N THR A 267 3.03 -11.76 13.55
CA THR A 267 2.44 -12.63 12.51
C THR A 267 2.50 -14.07 13.00
N SER A 268 1.53 -14.91 12.62
CA SER A 268 1.29 -16.21 13.26
C SER A 268 2.46 -17.21 13.19
N ARG A 269 3.49 -16.97 12.37
CA ARG A 269 4.61 -17.91 12.18
C ARG A 269 5.54 -18.06 13.39
N TYR A 270 5.53 -17.16 14.36
CA TYR A 270 6.55 -17.15 15.44
C TYR A 270 6.07 -17.64 16.81
N LEU A 271 4.82 -18.09 16.95
CA LEU A 271 4.27 -18.46 18.27
C LEU A 271 3.52 -19.79 18.28
N SER A 272 3.82 -20.71 17.37
CA SER A 272 3.35 -22.10 17.48
C SER A 272 4.41 -22.93 18.23
N PRO A 273 4.16 -23.37 19.49
CA PRO A 273 5.05 -24.31 20.20
C PRO A 273 5.03 -25.73 19.59
N ARG A 274 4.31 -25.94 18.48
CA ARG A 274 4.03 -27.24 17.88
C ARG A 274 4.73 -27.51 16.55
N ALA A 275 5.67 -26.67 16.12
CA ALA A 275 6.56 -27.03 15.02
C ALA A 275 7.83 -27.70 15.57
N ARG A 276 7.67 -28.95 16.05
CA ARG A 276 8.75 -29.93 16.08
C ARG A 276 8.51 -30.90 14.93
#